data_AF-C1N8I2-F1
#
_entry.id   AF-C1N8I2-F1
#
_cell.length_a   1.000
_cell.length_b   1.000
_cell.length_c   1.000
_cell.angle_alpha   90.00
_cell.angle_beta   90.00
_cell.angle_gamma   90.00
#
_symmetry.space_group_name_H-M   'P 1'
#
loop_
_entity.id
_entity.type
_entity.pdbx_description
1 polymer ?
#
loop_
_entity_poly.entity_id
_entity_poly.type
_entity_poly.pdbx_seq_one_letter_code
_entity_poly.pdbx_strand_id
1 'polypeptide(L)'
;MDNYPRQSLTDVAVVPTGTLAAKEAAVAGVPIQSSDFAKVVDVTILEPDEVSCGEGWDDDDAVVDGVVAIVGRAQARPSITLKPVQPNLPLTREVLDKSRKVILLTDALQDAIGPIGGSVPVAIVAGADAWEECAEELDDLLLGDAEVWRRGAEEGANPRGGKVPYVSPDGSHTIVDLIFENPLTKRRWDDGFVLFGKPASAYQVAEEVSGVDGVLCHGVVTSADAVVVAAGVGNAGDGAARGPREITVKKR
;
A
#
# COMPACT_ATOMS: atom_id res chain seq x y z
N MET A 1 23.69 -28.04 -20.38
CA MET A 1 22.37 -27.69 -19.82
C MET A 1 22.43 -28.10 -18.38
N ASP A 2 22.74 -27.16 -17.49
CA ASP A 2 22.93 -27.45 -16.07
C ASP A 2 21.56 -27.64 -15.41
N ASN A 3 21.25 -28.90 -15.12
CA ASN A 3 20.15 -29.30 -14.23
C ASN A 3 20.55 -28.95 -12.79
N TYR A 4 20.32 -27.71 -12.37
CA TYR A 4 20.23 -27.46 -10.93
C TYR A 4 18.99 -28.18 -10.41
N PRO A 5 19.12 -29.06 -9.39
CA PRO A 5 17.96 -29.67 -8.76
C PRO A 5 17.07 -28.54 -8.22
N ARG A 6 15.78 -28.55 -8.58
CA ARG A 6 14.80 -27.66 -7.96
C ARG A 6 14.75 -28.01 -6.48
N GLN A 7 15.40 -27.20 -5.65
CA GLN A 7 15.25 -27.31 -4.21
C GLN A 7 13.84 -26.84 -3.85
N SER A 8 13.07 -27.71 -3.20
CA SER A 8 11.78 -27.35 -2.61
C SER A 8 12.03 -26.80 -1.21
N LEU A 9 11.41 -25.66 -0.88
CA LEU A 9 11.34 -25.21 0.50
C LEU A 9 10.43 -26.18 1.28
N THR A 10 10.89 -26.67 2.43
CA THR A 10 10.13 -27.51 3.36
C THR A 10 9.89 -26.76 4.66
N ASP A 11 8.89 -27.17 5.43
CA ASP A 11 8.58 -26.61 6.75
C ASP A 11 8.29 -25.09 6.72
N VAL A 12 7.67 -24.63 5.63
CA VAL A 12 7.21 -23.25 5.45
C VAL A 12 5.68 -23.22 5.50
N ALA A 13 5.14 -22.29 6.27
CA ALA A 13 3.75 -21.88 6.23
C ALA A 13 3.67 -20.40 5.88
N VAL A 14 2.56 -19.97 5.27
CA VAL A 14 2.31 -18.58 4.93
C VAL A 14 1.25 -17.98 5.84
N VAL A 15 1.45 -16.72 6.20
CA VAL A 15 0.44 -15.89 6.85
C VAL A 15 -0.05 -14.88 5.80
N PRO A 16 -1.22 -15.08 5.20
CA PRO A 16 -1.69 -14.22 4.12
C PRO A 16 -2.18 -12.88 4.66
N THR A 17 -1.92 -11.80 3.93
CA THR A 17 -2.39 -10.44 4.26
C THR A 17 -3.80 -10.12 3.77
N GLY A 18 -4.44 -11.06 3.07
CA GLY A 18 -5.81 -10.91 2.57
C GLY A 18 -6.30 -12.12 1.80
N THR A 19 -7.58 -12.09 1.41
CA THR A 19 -8.26 -13.22 0.77
C THR A 19 -7.61 -13.66 -0.54
N LEU A 20 -7.10 -12.72 -1.34
CA LEU A 20 -6.41 -13.05 -2.59
C LEU A 20 -5.11 -13.82 -2.33
N ALA A 21 -4.26 -13.32 -1.42
CA ALA A 21 -3.02 -14.00 -1.04
C ALA A 21 -3.30 -15.39 -0.45
N ALA A 22 -4.30 -15.51 0.41
CA ALA A 22 -4.72 -16.80 0.99
C ALA A 22 -5.16 -17.79 -0.10
N LYS A 23 -5.96 -17.32 -1.06
CA LYS A 23 -6.42 -18.14 -2.18
C LYS A 23 -5.25 -18.63 -3.04
N GLU A 24 -4.34 -17.74 -3.44
CA GLU A 24 -3.19 -18.11 -4.30
C GLU A 24 -2.23 -19.08 -3.57
N ALA A 25 -2.02 -18.90 -2.27
CA ALA A 25 -1.27 -19.86 -1.45
C ALA A 25 -1.93 -21.24 -1.40
N ALA A 26 -3.25 -21.30 -1.21
CA ALA A 26 -4.00 -22.55 -1.18
C ALA A 26 -3.92 -23.29 -2.53
N VAL A 27 -4.05 -22.56 -3.64
CA VAL A 27 -3.90 -23.11 -5.00
C VAL A 27 -2.50 -23.66 -5.23
N ALA A 28 -1.47 -23.00 -4.71
CA ALA A 28 -0.09 -23.46 -4.77
C ALA A 28 0.22 -24.63 -3.81
N GLY A 29 -0.73 -25.04 -2.97
CA GLY A 29 -0.54 -26.11 -1.98
C GLY A 29 0.38 -25.72 -0.82
N VAL A 30 0.56 -24.42 -0.56
CA VAL A 30 1.40 -23.93 0.53
C VAL A 30 0.56 -23.92 1.82
N PRO A 31 1.05 -24.50 2.94
CA PRO A 31 0.35 -24.47 4.21
C PRO A 31 0.03 -23.04 4.66
N ILE A 32 -1.21 -22.79 5.07
CA ILE A 32 -1.68 -21.48 5.53
C ILE A 32 -1.82 -21.49 7.05
N GLN A 33 -1.37 -20.43 7.70
CA GLN A 33 -1.52 -20.19 9.13
C GLN A 33 -2.24 -18.84 9.37
N SER A 34 -3.17 -18.81 10.33
CA SER A 34 -3.79 -17.55 10.76
C SER A 34 -2.75 -16.64 11.43
N SER A 35 -2.87 -15.33 11.22
CA SER A 35 -2.06 -14.34 11.92
C SER A 35 -2.21 -14.47 13.44
N ASP A 36 -3.40 -14.83 13.95
CA ASP A 36 -3.68 -15.07 15.38
C ASP A 36 -2.73 -16.08 16.05
N PHE A 37 -2.29 -17.09 15.29
CA PHE A 37 -1.40 -18.15 15.79
C PHE A 37 0.08 -17.88 15.47
N ALA A 38 0.35 -16.97 14.53
CA ALA A 38 1.70 -16.55 14.20
C ALA A 38 2.21 -15.53 15.23
N LYS A 39 3.13 -15.97 16.09
CA LYS A 39 3.82 -15.06 17.03
C LYS A 39 4.80 -14.13 16.33
N VAL A 40 5.43 -14.63 15.26
CA VAL A 40 6.42 -13.92 14.44
C VAL A 40 6.25 -14.39 13.00
N VAL A 41 6.42 -13.48 12.07
CA VAL A 41 6.58 -13.75 10.64
C VAL A 41 8.04 -13.49 10.27
N ASP A 42 8.78 -14.51 9.81
CA ASP A 42 10.21 -14.37 9.55
C ASP A 42 10.50 -13.42 8.38
N VAL A 43 9.73 -13.52 7.31
CA VAL A 43 9.82 -12.65 6.13
C VAL A 43 8.42 -12.40 5.60
N THR A 44 8.09 -11.12 5.40
CA THR A 44 6.91 -10.66 4.68
C THR A 44 7.33 -10.12 3.33
N ILE A 45 6.61 -10.54 2.29
CA ILE A 45 6.81 -10.08 0.92
C ILE A 45 5.52 -9.43 0.47
N LEU A 46 5.59 -8.15 0.07
CA LEU A 46 4.43 -7.39 -0.40
C LEU A 46 4.71 -6.78 -1.76
N GLU A 47 3.66 -6.66 -2.56
CA GLU A 47 3.62 -5.81 -3.74
C GLU A 47 2.97 -4.48 -3.32
N PRO A 48 3.72 -3.37 -3.27
CA PRO A 48 3.15 -2.07 -2.98
C PRO A 48 2.51 -1.47 -4.22
N ASP A 49 1.52 -0.60 -4.01
CA ASP A 49 0.94 0.20 -5.09
C ASP A 49 1.94 1.25 -5.59
N GLU A 50 2.79 1.75 -4.69
CA GLU A 50 3.84 2.71 -4.98
C GLU A 50 4.99 2.55 -3.98
N VAL A 51 6.24 2.70 -4.43
CA VAL A 51 7.41 2.60 -3.56
C VAL A 51 8.50 3.57 -4.01
N SER A 52 9.11 4.24 -3.03
CA SER A 52 10.24 5.15 -3.20
C SER A 52 11.40 4.69 -2.31
N CYS A 53 12.62 4.88 -2.82
CA CYS A 53 13.87 4.58 -2.13
C CYS A 53 14.74 5.83 -2.18
N GLY A 54 14.58 6.71 -1.19
CA GLY A 54 15.30 7.98 -1.17
C GLY A 54 14.75 8.98 -0.15
N GLU A 55 15.51 10.06 -0.02
CA GLU A 55 15.46 11.13 0.98
C GLU A 55 14.04 11.67 1.26
N GLY A 56 13.44 11.26 2.39
CA GLY A 56 12.30 11.97 2.96
C GLY A 56 12.73 13.31 3.56
N TRP A 57 11.83 14.27 3.68
CA TRP A 57 12.08 15.55 4.38
C TRP A 57 11.63 15.41 5.84
N ASP A 58 12.55 15.55 6.79
CA ASP A 58 12.22 15.82 8.19
C ASP A 58 11.92 17.31 8.40
N ASP A 59 11.36 17.68 9.56
CA ASP A 59 11.05 19.06 9.98
C ASP A 59 12.24 20.03 9.89
N ASP A 60 13.46 19.51 9.88
CA ASP A 60 14.73 20.25 9.76
C ASP A 60 15.32 20.26 8.33
N ASP A 61 14.54 19.96 7.29
CA ASP A 61 15.02 19.72 5.92
C ASP A 61 16.06 18.57 5.84
N ALA A 62 16.03 17.66 6.82
CA ALA A 62 16.96 16.54 6.89
C ALA A 62 16.44 15.37 6.04
N VAL A 63 17.35 14.83 5.23
CA VAL A 63 17.17 13.62 4.44
C VAL A 63 16.92 12.42 5.37
N VAL A 64 15.73 11.84 5.29
CA VAL A 64 15.43 10.53 5.89
C VAL A 64 15.72 9.45 4.85
N ASP A 65 16.88 8.80 4.97
CA ASP A 65 17.20 7.61 4.18
C ASP A 65 16.28 6.44 4.59
N GLY A 66 15.54 5.90 3.63
CA GLY A 66 14.62 4.81 3.90
C GLY A 66 13.92 4.25 2.66
N VAL A 67 13.16 3.19 2.90
CA VAL A 67 12.20 2.63 1.94
C VAL A 67 10.81 3.00 2.43
N VAL A 68 10.07 3.73 1.61
CA VAL A 68 8.68 4.11 1.88
C VAL A 68 7.77 3.60 0.78
N ALA A 69 6.60 3.12 1.14
CA ALA A 69 5.65 2.58 0.19
C ALA A 69 4.21 2.83 0.60
N ILE A 70 3.31 2.80 -0.39
CA ILE A 70 1.86 2.80 -0.19
C ILE A 70 1.31 1.43 -0.57
N VAL A 71 0.47 0.88 0.30
CA VAL A 71 -0.31 -0.34 0.07
C VAL A 71 -1.80 -0.08 0.25
N GLY A 72 -2.63 -0.84 -0.45
CA GLY A 72 -4.07 -0.87 -0.26
C GLY A 72 -4.85 0.18 -1.06
N ARG A 73 -4.30 0.73 -2.14
CA ARG A 73 -5.12 1.43 -3.13
C ARG A 73 -6.12 0.47 -3.75
N ALA A 74 -7.27 0.99 -4.19
CA ALA A 74 -8.24 0.17 -4.89
C ALA A 74 -7.62 -0.33 -6.20
N GLN A 75 -7.43 -1.64 -6.33
CA GLN A 75 -6.86 -2.22 -7.54
C GLN A 75 -7.95 -2.34 -8.60
N ALA A 76 -7.82 -1.53 -9.66
CA ALA A 76 -8.62 -1.70 -10.86
C ALA A 76 -8.21 -3.01 -11.56
N ARG A 77 -9.17 -3.90 -11.84
CA ARG A 77 -8.89 -5.12 -12.60
C ARG A 77 -9.19 -4.90 -14.08
N PRO A 78 -8.46 -5.54 -15.01
CA PRO A 78 -8.79 -5.47 -16.42
C PRO A 78 -10.20 -6.06 -16.68
N SER A 79 -11.14 -5.15 -16.95
CA SER A 79 -12.33 -5.22 -17.82
C SER A 79 -13.38 -6.33 -17.67
N ILE A 80 -13.28 -7.32 -16.76
CA ILE A 80 -14.33 -8.35 -16.59
C ILE A 80 -14.90 -8.48 -15.17
N THR A 81 -14.41 -7.70 -14.22
CA THR A 81 -14.95 -7.69 -12.85
C THR A 81 -15.26 -6.24 -12.46
N LEU A 82 -16.54 -5.90 -12.31
CA LEU A 82 -17.00 -4.55 -11.97
C LEU A 82 -16.73 -4.14 -10.51
N LYS A 83 -16.17 -5.05 -9.69
CA LYS A 83 -15.89 -4.80 -8.28
C LYS A 83 -14.38 -4.80 -8.05
N PRO A 84 -13.80 -3.68 -7.60
CA PRO A 84 -12.41 -3.64 -7.17
C PRO A 84 -12.20 -4.63 -6.02
N VAL A 85 -11.05 -5.31 -6.01
CA VAL A 85 -10.65 -6.10 -4.85
C VAL A 85 -10.13 -5.15 -3.79
N GLN A 86 -10.84 -5.09 -2.67
CA GLN A 86 -10.45 -4.24 -1.55
C GLN A 86 -9.36 -4.95 -0.73
N PRO A 87 -8.29 -4.25 -0.34
CA PRO A 87 -7.27 -4.79 0.54
C PRO A 87 -7.86 -5.05 1.93
N ASN A 88 -7.20 -5.91 2.70
CA ASN A 88 -7.42 -5.98 4.14
C ASN A 88 -6.28 -5.23 4.84
N LEU A 89 -6.44 -3.91 4.97
CA LEU A 89 -5.44 -3.04 5.60
C LEU A 89 -5.13 -3.46 7.05
N PRO A 90 -6.12 -3.70 7.93
CA PRO A 90 -5.85 -4.16 9.29
C PRO A 90 -5.03 -5.45 9.35
N LEU A 91 -5.38 -6.46 8.55
CA LEU A 91 -4.62 -7.71 8.50
C LEU A 91 -3.21 -7.51 7.92
N THR A 92 -3.08 -6.66 6.90
CA THR A 92 -1.77 -6.31 6.33
C THR A 92 -0.89 -5.65 7.39
N ARG A 93 -1.44 -4.71 8.16
CA ARG A 93 -0.73 -4.05 9.26
C ARG A 93 -0.35 -5.03 10.36
N GLU A 94 -1.27 -5.89 10.78
CA GLU A 94 -1.02 -6.93 11.79
C GLU A 94 0.14 -7.86 11.39
N VAL A 95 0.19 -8.29 10.13
CA VAL A 95 1.28 -9.12 9.60
C VAL A 95 2.59 -8.35 9.57
N LEU A 96 2.57 -7.08 9.12
CA LEU A 96 3.75 -6.21 9.12
C LEU A 96 4.32 -6.02 10.53
N ASP A 97 3.48 -5.80 11.54
CA ASP A 97 3.92 -5.63 12.93
C ASP A 97 4.54 -6.90 13.53
N LYS A 98 4.17 -8.08 13.01
CA LYS A 98 4.76 -9.38 13.37
C LYS A 98 6.01 -9.73 12.57
N SER A 99 6.38 -8.93 11.58
CA SER A 99 7.44 -9.27 10.62
C SER A 99 8.84 -8.94 11.14
N ARG A 100 9.76 -9.90 11.04
CA ARG A 100 11.20 -9.67 11.27
C ARG A 100 11.88 -9.00 10.09
N LYS A 101 11.45 -9.35 8.88
CA LYS A 101 11.92 -8.78 7.62
C LYS A 101 10.76 -8.46 6.71
N VAL A 102 10.81 -7.29 6.10
CA VAL A 102 9.82 -6.84 5.12
C VAL A 102 10.53 -6.54 3.81
N ILE A 103 10.10 -7.22 2.75
CA ILE A 103 10.63 -7.08 1.40
C ILE A 103 9.50 -6.62 0.50
N LEU A 104 9.74 -5.56 -0.27
CA LEU A 104 8.80 -5.07 -1.26
C LEU A 104 9.23 -5.55 -2.65
N LEU A 105 8.27 -6.00 -3.45
CA LEU A 105 8.46 -6.37 -4.85
C LEU A 105 7.75 -5.35 -5.73
N THR A 106 8.45 -4.71 -6.64
CA THR A 106 7.85 -3.75 -7.58
C THR A 106 8.45 -3.90 -8.97
N ASP A 107 7.72 -3.43 -9.99
CA ASP A 107 8.24 -3.32 -11.35
C ASP A 107 9.04 -2.01 -11.56
N ALA A 108 8.77 -0.97 -10.77
CA ALA A 108 9.42 0.33 -10.90
C ALA A 108 9.44 1.12 -9.59
N LEU A 109 10.49 1.93 -9.41
CA LEU A 109 10.56 2.89 -8.32
C LEU A 109 9.90 4.20 -8.72
N GLN A 110 9.17 4.78 -7.78
CA GLN A 110 8.56 6.09 -7.92
C GLN A 110 9.59 7.21 -8.09
N ASP A 111 10.81 7.03 -7.54
CA ASP A 111 11.91 8.01 -7.57
C ASP A 111 12.23 8.54 -8.99
N ALA A 112 12.00 7.71 -10.02
CA ALA A 112 12.26 8.08 -11.41
C ALA A 112 11.19 9.03 -12.01
N ILE A 113 10.06 9.18 -11.33
CA ILE A 113 8.87 9.89 -11.81
C ILE A 113 8.56 11.12 -10.93
N GLY A 114 8.83 11.06 -9.62
CA GLY A 114 8.59 12.16 -8.67
C GLY A 114 8.52 11.66 -7.22
N PRO A 115 8.18 12.50 -6.23
CA PRO A 115 8.08 12.09 -4.82
C PRO A 115 6.99 11.04 -4.59
N ILE A 116 6.95 10.35 -3.46
CA ILE A 116 5.79 9.51 -3.12
C ILE A 116 4.55 10.40 -2.83
N GLY A 117 3.36 9.99 -3.25
CA GLY A 117 2.18 10.87 -3.23
C GLY A 117 0.95 10.24 -3.90
N GLY A 118 -0.07 11.02 -4.22
CA GLY A 118 -1.30 10.50 -4.85
C GLY A 118 -2.36 10.18 -3.80
N SER A 119 -2.69 8.90 -3.56
CA SER A 119 -3.63 8.53 -2.49
C SER A 119 -3.01 7.72 -1.36
N VAL A 120 -3.47 7.96 -0.13
CA VAL A 120 -3.17 7.16 1.06
C VAL A 120 -4.46 6.51 1.58
N PRO A 121 -4.58 5.18 1.48
CA PRO A 121 -5.68 4.44 2.08
C PRO A 121 -5.61 4.44 3.61
N VAL A 122 -6.73 4.69 4.28
CA VAL A 122 -6.84 4.69 5.75
C VAL A 122 -8.06 3.87 6.16
N ALA A 123 -7.84 2.83 6.97
CA ALA A 123 -8.92 2.06 7.55
C ALA A 123 -9.40 2.74 8.83
N ILE A 124 -10.71 2.98 8.93
CA ILE A 124 -11.36 3.62 10.07
C ILE A 124 -12.53 2.77 10.55
N VAL A 125 -12.96 2.95 11.80
CA VAL A 125 -14.11 2.22 12.37
C VAL A 125 -15.34 2.34 11.46
N ALA A 126 -16.02 1.22 11.22
CA ALA A 126 -17.24 1.22 10.43
C ALA A 126 -18.44 1.74 11.25
N GLY A 127 -19.18 2.69 10.70
CA GLY A 127 -20.42 3.23 11.25
C GLY A 127 -20.80 4.50 10.51
N ALA A 128 -22.10 4.81 10.38
CA ALA A 128 -22.54 6.03 9.69
C ALA A 128 -22.11 7.31 10.44
N ASP A 129 -22.11 7.27 11.77
CA ASP A 129 -21.71 8.41 12.59
C ASP A 129 -20.18 8.41 12.80
N ALA A 130 -19.61 7.23 13.07
CA ALA A 130 -18.17 7.07 13.32
C ALA A 130 -17.28 7.47 12.12
N TRP A 131 -17.77 7.31 10.87
CA TRP A 131 -16.97 7.73 9.71
C TRP A 131 -16.99 9.24 9.49
N GLU A 132 -18.10 9.94 9.79
CA GLU A 132 -18.19 11.39 9.55
C GLU A 132 -17.28 12.13 10.52
N GLU A 133 -17.32 11.78 11.80
CA GLU A 133 -16.45 12.37 12.83
C GLU A 133 -14.97 12.15 12.51
N CYS A 134 -14.57 10.90 12.21
CA CYS A 134 -13.19 10.59 11.86
C CYS A 134 -12.75 11.26 10.54
N ALA A 135 -13.63 11.37 9.55
CA ALA A 135 -13.33 12.05 8.28
C ALA A 135 -13.16 13.57 8.46
N GLU A 136 -13.93 14.20 9.36
CA GLU A 136 -13.76 15.61 9.71
C GLU A 136 -12.43 15.85 10.42
N GLU A 137 -12.03 15.01 11.38
CA GLU A 137 -10.73 15.13 12.04
C GLU A 137 -9.55 14.95 11.06
N LEU A 138 -9.68 14.01 10.10
CA LEU A 138 -8.71 13.85 9.03
C LEU A 138 -8.68 15.07 8.09
N ASP A 139 -9.81 15.69 7.76
CA ASP A 139 -9.85 16.89 6.92
C ASP A 139 -9.21 18.11 7.61
N ASP A 140 -9.44 18.25 8.92
CA ASP A 140 -8.82 19.29 9.75
C ASP A 140 -7.29 19.15 9.82
N LEU A 141 -6.77 17.93 9.81
CA LEU A 141 -5.32 17.67 9.71
C LEU A 141 -4.74 18.19 8.38
N LEU A 142 -5.50 18.02 7.30
CA LEU A 142 -5.04 18.31 5.94
C LEU A 142 -5.09 19.80 5.58
N LEU A 143 -5.92 20.61 6.24
CA LEU A 143 -6.08 22.05 5.94
C LEU A 143 -6.31 22.37 4.44
N GLY A 144 -6.93 21.45 3.70
CA GLY A 144 -7.16 21.55 2.26
C GLY A 144 -6.00 21.09 1.36
N ASP A 145 -4.93 20.54 1.92
CA ASP A 145 -3.78 19.98 1.20
C ASP A 145 -4.10 18.66 0.50
N ALA A 146 -5.09 17.93 1.03
CA ALA A 146 -5.67 16.74 0.42
C ALA A 146 -7.19 16.70 0.65
N GLU A 147 -7.88 15.90 -0.15
CA GLU A 147 -9.32 15.64 0.02
C GLU A 147 -9.53 14.29 0.73
N VAL A 148 -10.50 14.20 1.64
CA VAL A 148 -10.90 12.92 2.26
C VAL A 148 -12.03 12.27 1.46
N TRP A 149 -11.74 11.15 0.81
CA TRP A 149 -12.71 10.42 -0.01
C TRP A 149 -13.14 9.12 0.67
N ARG A 150 -14.43 8.99 0.95
CA ARG A 150 -14.97 7.71 1.39
C ARG A 150 -14.90 6.70 0.26
N ARG A 151 -14.28 5.54 0.50
CA ARG A 151 -14.10 4.54 -0.55
C ARG A 151 -15.44 3.88 -0.91
N GLY A 152 -15.67 3.72 -2.21
CA GLY A 152 -16.81 2.95 -2.73
C GLY A 152 -16.53 1.45 -2.81
N ALA A 153 -17.59 0.64 -2.76
CA ALA A 153 -17.52 -0.80 -3.07
C ALA A 153 -17.39 -1.09 -4.58
N GLU A 154 -17.57 -0.07 -5.42
CA GLU A 154 -17.54 -0.13 -6.89
C GLU A 154 -16.53 0.89 -7.43
N GLU A 155 -15.99 0.64 -8.63
CA GLU A 155 -15.12 1.59 -9.31
C GLU A 155 -15.86 2.89 -9.65
N GLY A 156 -15.13 4.01 -9.69
CA GLY A 156 -15.69 5.32 -10.08
C GLY A 156 -16.69 5.90 -9.07
N ALA A 157 -16.64 5.46 -7.82
CA ALA A 157 -17.41 6.07 -6.75
C ALA A 157 -17.07 7.57 -6.59
N ASN A 158 -18.08 8.36 -6.24
CA ASN A 158 -17.87 9.76 -5.87
C ASN A 158 -17.14 9.86 -4.50
N PRO A 159 -16.69 11.05 -4.09
CA PRO A 159 -15.97 11.24 -2.81
C PRO A 159 -16.74 10.79 -1.56
N ARG A 160 -18.06 10.55 -1.66
CA ARG A 160 -18.91 10.05 -0.56
C ARG A 160 -19.10 8.52 -0.60
N GLY A 161 -18.34 7.81 -1.43
CA GLY A 161 -18.40 6.33 -1.55
C GLY A 161 -19.45 5.83 -2.54
N GLY A 162 -20.01 6.70 -3.37
CA GLY A 162 -21.04 6.33 -4.35
C GLY A 162 -22.36 5.89 -3.70
N LYS A 163 -23.08 4.96 -4.35
CA LYS A 163 -24.35 4.42 -3.81
C LYS A 163 -24.13 3.42 -2.68
N VAL A 164 -23.00 2.73 -2.71
CA VAL A 164 -22.64 1.67 -1.76
C VAL A 164 -21.19 1.91 -1.34
N PRO A 165 -20.97 2.65 -0.24
CA PRO A 165 -19.65 2.77 0.34
C PRO A 165 -19.09 1.40 0.72
N TYR A 166 -17.77 1.26 0.65
CA TYR A 166 -17.11 0.06 1.10
C TYR A 166 -17.28 -0.11 2.61
N VAL A 167 -17.59 -1.33 3.03
CA VAL A 167 -17.47 -1.79 4.41
C VAL A 167 -16.81 -3.16 4.34
N SER A 168 -15.92 -3.44 5.28
CA SER A 168 -15.22 -4.72 5.37
C SER A 168 -16.21 -5.90 5.49
N PRO A 169 -15.83 -7.11 5.05
CA PRO A 169 -16.75 -8.25 5.07
C PRO A 169 -17.33 -8.61 6.44
N ASP A 170 -16.59 -8.33 7.51
CA ASP A 170 -16.98 -8.53 8.91
C ASP A 170 -17.71 -7.33 9.52
N GLY A 171 -17.84 -6.21 8.78
CA GLY A 171 -18.49 -5.00 9.23
C GLY A 171 -17.67 -4.15 10.21
N SER A 172 -16.38 -4.48 10.44
CA SER A 172 -15.55 -3.80 11.44
C SER A 172 -15.00 -2.44 11.00
N HIS A 173 -14.73 -2.26 9.70
CA HIS A 173 -14.08 -1.03 9.21
C HIS A 173 -14.57 -0.62 7.82
N THR A 174 -14.38 0.67 7.51
CA THR A 174 -14.44 1.20 6.15
C THR A 174 -13.04 1.71 5.76
N ILE A 175 -12.89 2.19 4.53
CA ILE A 175 -11.67 2.83 4.07
C ILE A 175 -12.01 4.23 3.58
N VAL A 176 -11.19 5.20 3.98
CA VAL A 176 -11.12 6.51 3.35
C VAL A 176 -9.79 6.63 2.61
N ASP A 177 -9.81 7.33 1.49
CA ASP A 177 -8.64 7.66 0.70
C ASP A 177 -8.31 9.14 0.92
N LEU A 178 -7.13 9.43 1.46
CA LEU A 178 -6.61 10.80 1.47
C LEU A 178 -6.01 11.08 0.10
N ILE A 179 -6.57 12.06 -0.63
CA ILE A 179 -6.22 12.36 -2.02
C ILE A 179 -5.32 13.59 -2.09
N PHE A 180 -4.01 13.37 -2.19
CA PHE A 180 -2.96 14.38 -2.40
C PHE A 180 -2.79 14.68 -3.89
N GLU A 181 -3.87 15.13 -4.51
CA GLU A 181 -3.88 15.57 -5.90
C GLU A 181 -4.32 17.02 -6.02
N ASN A 182 -3.71 17.74 -6.95
CA ASN A 182 -4.13 19.07 -7.31
C ASN A 182 -5.56 19.03 -7.90
N PRO A 183 -6.53 19.73 -7.29
CA PRO A 183 -7.93 19.61 -7.67
C PRO A 183 -8.22 20.17 -9.07
N LEU A 184 -7.37 21.05 -9.60
CA LEU A 184 -7.51 21.67 -10.92
C LEU A 184 -6.95 20.81 -12.04
N THR A 185 -5.79 20.18 -11.81
CA THR A 185 -5.10 19.39 -12.85
C THR A 185 -5.40 17.89 -12.74
N LYS A 186 -5.95 17.44 -11.60
CA LYS A 186 -6.13 16.02 -11.26
C LYS A 186 -4.81 15.24 -11.39
N ARG A 187 -3.71 15.92 -11.10
CA ARG A 187 -2.37 15.35 -11.00
C ARG A 187 -1.92 15.45 -9.55
N ARG A 188 -1.06 14.54 -9.14
CA ARG A 188 -0.40 14.63 -7.83
C ARG A 188 0.29 15.97 -7.63
N TRP A 189 0.43 16.37 -6.37
CA TRP A 189 1.27 17.50 -6.00
C TRP A 189 2.73 17.26 -6.37
N ASP A 190 3.41 18.31 -6.84
CA ASP A 190 4.85 18.25 -7.15
C ASP A 190 5.69 17.98 -5.89
N ASP A 191 5.17 18.35 -4.72
CA ASP A 191 5.76 18.10 -3.40
C ASP A 191 5.40 16.71 -2.82
N GLY A 192 4.56 15.93 -3.50
CA GLY A 192 4.11 14.62 -3.02
C GLY A 192 3.03 14.74 -1.95
N PHE A 193 3.38 14.47 -0.69
CA PHE A 193 2.48 14.67 0.44
C PHE A 193 2.66 16.08 1.02
N VAL A 194 1.56 16.66 1.48
CA VAL A 194 1.53 18.00 2.07
C VAL A 194 0.64 17.93 3.31
N LEU A 195 1.14 18.43 4.43
CA LEU A 195 0.39 18.58 5.68
C LEU A 195 0.63 19.99 6.22
N PHE A 196 -0.41 20.59 6.77
CA PHE A 196 -0.36 21.93 7.37
C PHE A 196 0.22 23.02 6.43
N GLY A 197 -0.03 22.90 5.13
CA GLY A 197 0.45 23.79 4.07
C GLY A 197 1.94 23.64 3.73
N LYS A 198 2.58 22.54 4.13
CA LYS A 198 4.00 22.27 3.89
C LYS A 198 4.24 20.85 3.36
N PRO A 199 5.30 20.62 2.57
CA PRO A 199 5.71 19.27 2.21
C PRO A 199 5.87 18.39 3.46
N ALA A 200 5.39 17.16 3.38
CA ALA A 200 5.43 16.18 4.46
C ALA A 200 6.05 14.88 3.98
N SER A 201 6.84 14.23 4.84
CA SER A 201 7.31 12.87 4.58
C SER A 201 6.20 11.84 4.78
N ALA A 202 6.39 10.66 4.18
CA ALA A 202 5.54 9.51 4.48
C ALA A 202 5.55 9.13 5.97
N TYR A 203 6.62 9.42 6.70
CA TYR A 203 6.70 9.18 8.15
C TYR A 203 5.77 10.11 8.93
N GLN A 204 5.78 11.41 8.61
CA GLN A 204 4.88 12.39 9.22
C GLN A 204 3.42 12.08 8.88
N VAL A 205 3.11 11.76 7.62
CA VAL A 205 1.76 11.32 7.23
C VAL A 205 1.33 10.08 8.02
N ALA A 206 2.21 9.09 8.19
CA ALA A 206 1.91 7.91 8.98
C ALA A 206 1.64 8.24 10.46
N GLU A 207 2.47 9.08 11.08
CA GLU A 207 2.36 9.47 12.49
C GLU A 207 1.09 10.28 12.75
N GLU A 208 0.88 11.36 12.00
CA GLU A 208 -0.25 12.26 12.17
C GLU A 208 -1.59 11.55 11.90
N VAL A 209 -1.68 10.77 10.81
CA VAL A 209 -2.91 10.01 10.50
C VAL A 209 -3.18 8.94 11.56
N SER A 210 -2.14 8.30 12.12
CA SER A 210 -2.32 7.31 13.19
C SER A 210 -2.80 7.93 14.52
N GLY A 211 -2.61 9.24 14.71
CA GLY A 211 -3.00 9.96 15.91
C GLY A 211 -4.48 10.35 15.98
N VAL A 212 -5.21 10.27 14.85
CA VAL A 212 -6.62 10.66 14.74
C VAL A 212 -7.54 9.61 15.35
N ASP A 213 -8.57 10.04 16.10
CA ASP A 213 -9.50 9.09 16.72
C ASP A 213 -10.33 8.35 15.66
N GLY A 214 -10.63 7.07 15.91
CA GLY A 214 -11.32 6.21 14.97
C GLY A 214 -10.47 5.68 13.80
N VAL A 215 -9.22 6.13 13.62
CA VAL A 215 -8.26 5.49 12.68
C VAL A 215 -7.76 4.17 13.25
N LEU A 216 -7.87 3.10 12.46
CA LEU A 216 -7.41 1.76 12.83
C LEU A 216 -6.00 1.49 12.31
N CYS A 217 -5.73 1.88 11.06
CA CYS A 217 -4.42 1.80 10.42
C CYS A 217 -4.44 2.52 9.07
N HIS A 218 -3.27 2.70 8.46
CA HIS A 218 -3.11 3.31 7.14
C HIS A 218 -2.25 2.45 6.20
N GLY A 219 -2.30 2.78 4.91
CA GLY A 219 -1.54 2.14 3.84
C GLY A 219 -0.07 2.54 3.74
N VAL A 220 0.43 3.46 4.57
CA VAL A 220 1.86 3.83 4.56
C VAL A 220 2.70 2.73 5.20
N VAL A 221 3.72 2.25 4.48
CA VAL A 221 4.71 1.28 4.94
C VAL A 221 6.08 1.95 4.98
N THR A 222 6.66 2.03 6.18
CA THR A 222 7.98 2.63 6.45
C THR A 222 8.97 1.63 7.10
N SER A 223 8.53 0.38 7.27
CA SER A 223 9.27 -0.70 7.94
C SER A 223 10.01 -1.63 6.97
N ALA A 224 10.00 -1.35 5.67
CA ALA A 224 10.64 -2.19 4.67
C ALA A 224 12.17 -2.21 4.82
N ASP A 225 12.76 -3.41 4.82
CA ASP A 225 14.21 -3.62 4.85
C ASP A 225 14.84 -3.55 3.46
N ALA A 226 14.07 -3.93 2.44
CA ALA A 226 14.56 -3.99 1.06
C ALA A 226 13.43 -3.84 0.03
N VAL A 227 13.82 -3.36 -1.14
CA VAL A 227 12.99 -3.37 -2.35
C VAL A 227 13.70 -4.16 -3.43
N VAL A 228 12.96 -5.07 -4.06
CA VAL A 228 13.37 -5.81 -5.24
C VAL A 228 12.62 -5.22 -6.43
N VAL A 229 13.37 -4.64 -7.37
CA VAL A 229 12.83 -4.06 -8.59
C VAL A 229 13.01 -5.09 -9.71
N ALA A 230 11.89 -5.58 -10.24
CA ALA A 230 11.87 -6.43 -11.42
C ALA A 230 11.96 -5.53 -12.66
N ALA A 231 13.14 -5.37 -13.26
CA ALA A 231 13.25 -4.54 -14.46
C ALA A 231 12.37 -5.11 -15.59
N GLY A 232 11.36 -4.33 -16.00
CA GLY A 232 10.63 -4.55 -17.24
C GLY A 232 11.57 -4.34 -18.42
N VAL A 233 11.58 -5.27 -19.37
CA VAL A 233 12.31 -5.11 -20.65
C VAL A 233 11.73 -3.86 -21.32
N GLY A 234 12.52 -2.79 -21.46
CA GLY A 234 12.13 -1.63 -22.26
C GLY A 234 11.63 -2.10 -23.63
N ASN A 235 10.53 -1.53 -24.11
CA ASN A 235 9.83 -1.90 -25.35
C ASN A 235 10.80 -2.31 -26.48
N ALA A 236 11.15 -3.60 -26.53
CA ALA A 236 11.84 -4.18 -27.66
C ALA A 236 10.75 -4.50 -28.66
N GLY A 237 10.68 -3.68 -29.71
CA GLY A 237 9.84 -3.97 -30.88
C GLY A 237 10.04 -5.41 -31.33
N ASP A 238 8.92 -6.02 -31.72
CA ASP A 238 8.73 -7.35 -32.31
C ASP A 238 9.99 -8.22 -32.48
N GLY A 239 10.03 -9.32 -31.70
CA GLY A 239 10.69 -10.55 -32.13
C GLY A 239 12.01 -10.94 -31.45
N ALA A 240 12.57 -10.15 -30.54
CA ALA A 240 13.78 -10.55 -29.81
C ALA A 240 13.44 -11.42 -28.58
N ALA A 241 14.11 -12.57 -28.46
CA ALA A 241 14.01 -13.44 -27.28
C ALA A 241 14.27 -12.64 -25.99
N ARG A 242 13.40 -12.79 -24.99
CA ARG A 242 13.52 -12.13 -23.68
C ARG A 242 14.87 -12.49 -23.06
N GLY A 243 15.79 -11.52 -23.03
CA GLY A 243 17.04 -11.62 -22.28
C GLY A 243 16.78 -11.75 -20.77
N PRO A 244 17.83 -12.06 -19.98
CA PRO A 244 17.70 -12.15 -18.53
C PRO A 244 17.17 -10.82 -17.95
N ARG A 245 16.13 -10.90 -17.11
CA ARG A 245 15.62 -9.75 -16.37
C ARG A 245 16.64 -9.35 -15.30
N GLU A 246 17.01 -8.08 -15.28
CA GLU A 246 17.88 -7.55 -14.23
C GLU A 246 17.06 -7.35 -12.95
N ILE A 247 17.53 -7.92 -11.85
CA ILE A 247 16.90 -7.76 -10.52
C ILE A 247 17.82 -6.84 -9.73
N THR A 248 17.32 -5.66 -9.37
CA THR A 248 18.04 -4.73 -8.50
C THR A 248 17.48 -4.84 -7.09
N VAL A 249 18.35 -4.98 -6.09
CA VAL A 249 17.99 -4.97 -4.67
C VAL A 249 18.53 -3.70 -4.04
N LYS A 250 17.63 -2.83 -3.56
CA LYS A 250 17.99 -1.71 -2.69
C LYS A 250 17.70 -2.12 -1.24
N LYS A 251 18.66 -1.89 -0.34
CA LYS A 251 18.51 -2.15 1.10
C LYS A 251 18.47 -0.82 1.84
N ARG A 252 17.69 -0.78 2.92
CA ARG A 252 17.79 0.28 3.93
C ARG A 252 19.15 0.22 4.62
#